data_AF-A0A3L9HLC0-F1
#
_entry.id   AF-A0A3L9HLC0-F1
#
_cell.length_a   1.000
_cell.length_b   1.000
_cell.length_c   1.000
_cell.angle_alpha   90.00
_cell.angle_beta   90.00
_cell.angle_gamma   90.00
#
_symmetry.space_group_name_H-M   'P 1'
#
loop_
_entity.id
_entity.type
_entity.pdbx_description
1 polymer ?
#
loop_
_entity_poly.entity_id
_entity_poly.type
_entity_poly.pdbx_seq_one_letter_code
_entity_poly.pdbx_strand_id
1 'polypeptide(L)'
;MELKDYYAIMGVKPTDDLKTIKTAYRRLARKYHPDVSKEPDAEARFKEVAEAWEVLSDEQRRAEYDQMWQHRNDPQFSRQFQHGDGQSFNAEDFDDIFSSIFGQHARQSRQRPATRGHDIEIEVAVFLEETLTEHKRTISYNLPVYNAFGMIEQEIPKTLN
;
A
#
# COMPACT_ATOMS: atom_id res chain seq x y z
N MET A 1 -5.09 -13.47 -21.30
CA MET A 1 -3.83 -12.92 -20.78
C MET A 1 -3.01 -14.08 -20.23
N GLU A 2 -1.70 -14.09 -20.44
CA GLU A 2 -0.84 -15.17 -19.93
C GLU A 2 -0.55 -14.93 -18.45
N LEU A 3 -0.86 -15.92 -17.61
CA LEU A 3 -0.47 -15.93 -16.21
C LEU A 3 1.08 -15.94 -16.16
N LYS A 4 1.70 -14.99 -15.47
CA LYS A 4 3.17 -14.91 -15.34
C LYS A 4 3.68 -16.09 -14.53
N ASP A 5 4.76 -16.71 -14.99
CA ASP A 5 5.40 -17.81 -14.26
C ASP A 5 6.40 -17.26 -13.22
N TYR A 6 5.94 -17.09 -11.98
CA TYR A 6 6.78 -16.60 -10.88
C TYR A 6 7.96 -17.53 -10.55
N TYR A 7 7.83 -18.83 -10.79
CA TYR A 7 8.93 -19.79 -10.59
C TYR A 7 10.01 -19.58 -11.66
N ALA A 8 9.62 -19.36 -12.92
CA ALA A 8 10.54 -19.03 -14.00
C ALA A 8 11.24 -17.68 -13.80
N ILE A 9 10.51 -16.65 -13.35
CA ILE A 9 11.04 -15.31 -13.05
C ILE A 9 12.12 -15.39 -11.95
N MET A 10 11.86 -16.16 -10.90
CA MET A 10 12.82 -16.36 -9.80
C MET A 10 13.91 -17.39 -10.11
N GLY A 11 13.77 -18.17 -11.18
CA GLY A 11 14.70 -19.24 -11.56
C GLY A 11 14.74 -20.39 -10.54
N VAL A 12 13.59 -20.72 -9.95
CA VAL A 12 13.41 -21.77 -8.94
C VAL A 12 12.35 -22.77 -9.41
N LYS A 13 12.31 -23.94 -8.79
CA LYS A 13 11.31 -24.97 -9.10
C LYS A 13 10.09 -24.85 -8.17
N PRO A 14 8.89 -25.28 -8.61
CA PRO A 14 7.72 -25.38 -7.75
C PRO A 14 7.91 -26.28 -6.53
N THR A 15 8.89 -27.18 -6.56
CA THR A 15 9.23 -28.09 -5.45
C THR A 15 10.26 -27.52 -4.49
N ASP A 16 10.79 -26.32 -4.73
CA ASP A 16 11.85 -25.75 -3.91
C ASP A 16 11.29 -25.20 -2.58
N ASP A 17 12.06 -25.41 -1.50
CA ASP A 17 11.76 -24.89 -0.18
C ASP A 17 11.83 -23.36 -0.13
N LEU A 18 11.09 -22.76 0.81
CA LEU A 18 11.09 -21.31 1.07
C LEU A 18 12.51 -20.74 1.24
N LYS A 19 13.43 -21.51 1.82
CA LYS A 19 14.84 -21.11 2.01
C LYS A 19 15.56 -20.91 0.68
N THR A 20 15.29 -21.77 -0.30
CA THR A 20 15.87 -21.69 -1.65
C THR A 20 15.29 -20.49 -2.39
N ILE A 21 13.98 -20.30 -2.31
CA ILE A 21 13.26 -19.15 -2.89
C ILE A 21 13.78 -17.83 -2.32
N LYS A 22 13.98 -17.75 -1.00
CA LYS A 22 14.55 -16.58 -0.31
C LYS A 22 15.97 -16.27 -0.74
N THR A 23 16.77 -17.32 -0.98
CA THR A 23 18.16 -17.18 -1.44
C THR A 23 18.19 -16.69 -2.89
N ALA A 24 17.31 -17.21 -3.75
CA ALA A 24 17.15 -16.76 -5.13
C ALA A 24 16.71 -15.29 -5.19
N TYR A 25 15.71 -14.90 -4.39
CA TYR A 25 15.26 -13.51 -4.28
C TYR A 25 16.42 -12.57 -3.90
N ARG A 26 17.18 -12.89 -2.84
CA ARG A 26 18.33 -12.06 -2.42
C ARG A 26 19.38 -11.90 -3.50
N ARG A 27 19.64 -12.96 -4.28
CA ARG A 27 20.60 -12.93 -5.39
C ARG A 27 20.12 -12.03 -6.53
N LEU A 28 18.85 -12.15 -6.91
CA LEU A 28 18.25 -11.38 -8.00
C LEU A 28 18.01 -9.91 -7.61
N ALA A 29 17.55 -9.65 -6.38
CA ALA A 29 17.37 -8.31 -5.85
C ALA A 29 18.67 -7.49 -5.84
N ARG A 30 19.81 -8.11 -5.49
CA ARG A 30 21.13 -7.44 -5.57
C ARG A 30 21.61 -7.22 -7.00
N LYS A 31 21.22 -8.09 -7.93
CA LYS A 31 21.57 -7.99 -9.36
C LYS A 31 20.80 -6.89 -10.08
N TYR A 32 19.53 -6.70 -9.72
CA TYR A 32 18.62 -5.72 -10.33
C TYR A 32 18.35 -4.50 -9.45
N HIS A 33 19.10 -4.32 -8.35
CA HIS A 33 18.95 -3.15 -7.48
C HIS A 33 19.25 -1.86 -8.26
N PRO A 34 18.42 -0.80 -8.15
CA PRO A 34 18.60 0.44 -8.91
C PRO A 34 19.96 1.12 -8.64
N ASP A 35 20.49 0.97 -7.42
CA ASP A 35 21.80 1.56 -7.07
C ASP A 35 23.01 0.77 -7.58
N VAL A 36 22.84 -0.49 -7.99
CA VAL A 36 23.96 -1.40 -8.33
C VAL A 36 23.93 -1.82 -9.79
N SER A 37 22.74 -1.97 -10.36
CA SER A 37 22.53 -2.41 -11.74
C SER A 37 22.60 -1.25 -12.71
N LYS A 38 23.25 -1.47 -13.86
CA LYS A 38 23.32 -0.49 -14.97
C LYS A 38 22.47 -0.92 -16.17
N GLU A 39 21.70 -1.98 -16.02
CA GLU A 39 20.82 -2.50 -17.07
C GLU A 39 19.60 -1.58 -17.22
N PRO A 40 19.18 -1.26 -18.45
CA PRO A 40 18.01 -0.40 -18.69
C PRO A 40 16.72 -1.04 -18.15
N ASP A 41 16.65 -2.36 -18.12
CA ASP A 41 15.48 -3.13 -17.66
C ASP A 41 15.59 -3.58 -16.19
N ALA A 42 16.57 -3.05 -15.43
CA ALA A 42 16.78 -3.43 -14.03
C ALA A 42 15.54 -3.16 -13.18
N GLU A 43 14.88 -2.02 -13.38
CA GLU A 43 13.68 -1.65 -12.61
C GLU A 43 12.50 -2.59 -12.90
N ALA A 44 12.26 -2.90 -14.18
CA ALA A 44 11.18 -3.81 -14.59
C ALA A 44 11.40 -5.22 -14.01
N ARG A 45 12.61 -5.76 -14.16
CA ARG A 45 12.97 -7.07 -13.61
C ARG A 45 12.97 -7.10 -12.08
N PHE A 46 13.35 -6.01 -11.44
CA PHE A 46 13.27 -5.90 -9.99
C PHE A 46 11.82 -5.96 -9.50
N LYS A 47 10.90 -5.29 -10.19
CA LYS A 47 9.46 -5.36 -9.90
C LYS A 47 8.93 -6.78 -10.05
N GLU A 48 9.21 -7.45 -11.15
CA GLU A 48 8.79 -8.85 -11.39
C GLU A 48 9.34 -9.81 -10.33
N VAL A 49 10.61 -9.65 -9.93
CA VAL A 49 11.24 -10.49 -8.90
C VAL A 49 10.67 -10.22 -7.51
N ALA A 50 10.30 -8.96 -7.22
CA ALA A 50 9.64 -8.60 -5.98
C ALA A 50 8.22 -9.18 -5.93
N GLU A 51 7.46 -9.02 -7.00
CA GLU A 51 6.12 -9.61 -7.22
C GLU A 51 6.13 -11.13 -6.95
N ALA A 52 7.04 -11.84 -7.60
CA ALA A 52 7.20 -13.28 -7.41
C ALA A 52 7.54 -13.67 -5.96
N TRP A 53 8.37 -12.89 -5.26
CA TRP A 53 8.74 -13.16 -3.88
C TRP A 53 7.55 -13.03 -2.92
N GLU A 54 6.69 -12.04 -3.08
CA GLU A 54 5.55 -11.87 -2.17
C GLU A 54 4.50 -12.97 -2.34
N VAL A 55 4.31 -13.52 -3.54
CA VAL A 55 3.47 -14.71 -3.74
C VAL A 55 4.12 -15.94 -3.12
N LEU A 56 5.39 -16.18 -3.44
CA LEU A 56 6.06 -17.44 -3.11
C LEU A 56 6.62 -17.49 -1.69
N SER A 57 6.65 -16.36 -0.98
CA SER A 57 7.17 -16.28 0.40
C SER A 57 6.16 -16.70 1.46
N ASP A 58 4.87 -16.59 1.18
CA ASP A 58 3.78 -17.00 2.06
C ASP A 58 3.20 -18.34 1.57
N GLU A 59 3.06 -19.29 2.48
CA GLU A 59 2.57 -20.63 2.17
C GLU A 59 1.11 -20.63 1.70
N GLN A 60 0.26 -19.75 2.25
CA GLN A 60 -1.14 -19.62 1.82
C GLN A 60 -1.24 -19.04 0.41
N ARG A 61 -0.53 -17.94 0.15
CA ARG A 61 -0.52 -17.29 -1.17
C ARG A 61 0.11 -18.16 -2.25
N ARG A 62 1.15 -18.91 -1.90
CA ARG A 62 1.76 -19.90 -2.80
C ARG A 62 0.77 -21.01 -3.16
N ALA A 63 0.01 -21.51 -2.19
CA ALA A 63 -1.01 -22.53 -2.44
C ALA A 63 -2.15 -22.02 -3.34
N GLU A 64 -2.58 -20.77 -3.16
CA GLU A 64 -3.57 -20.12 -4.04
C GLU A 64 -3.04 -19.95 -5.46
N TYR A 65 -1.81 -19.44 -5.60
CA TYR A 65 -1.15 -19.31 -6.89
C TYR A 65 -0.96 -20.66 -7.59
N ASP A 66 -0.54 -21.69 -6.87
CA ASP A 66 -0.35 -23.03 -7.44
C ASP A 66 -1.68 -23.63 -7.92
N GLN A 67 -2.78 -23.42 -7.19
CA GLN A 67 -4.12 -23.84 -7.62
C GLN A 67 -4.56 -23.10 -8.89
N MET A 68 -4.41 -21.78 -8.93
CA MET A 68 -4.74 -20.99 -10.13
C MET A 68 -3.86 -21.37 -11.32
N TRP A 69 -2.56 -21.62 -11.10
CA TRP A 69 -1.63 -22.02 -12.15
C TRP A 69 -2.00 -23.38 -12.77
N GLN A 70 -2.43 -24.33 -11.95
CA GLN A 70 -2.91 -25.64 -12.43
C GLN A 70 -4.21 -25.51 -13.24
N HIS A 71 -5.11 -24.61 -12.84
CA HIS A 71 -6.39 -24.37 -13.50
C HIS A 71 -6.37 -23.23 -14.54
N ARG A 72 -5.20 -22.71 -14.92
CA ARG A 72 -5.06 -21.58 -15.87
C ARG A 72 -5.69 -21.82 -17.25
N ASN A 73 -5.88 -23.09 -17.61
CA ASN A 73 -6.47 -23.53 -18.87
C ASN A 73 -7.91 -24.05 -18.72
N ASP A 74 -8.48 -23.99 -17.50
CA ASP A 74 -9.81 -24.49 -17.19
C ASP A 74 -10.83 -23.34 -17.09
N PRO A 75 -11.72 -23.16 -18.10
CA PRO A 75 -12.70 -22.09 -18.10
C PRO A 75 -13.80 -22.23 -17.02
N GLN A 76 -13.90 -23.38 -16.35
CA GLN A 76 -14.88 -23.58 -15.27
C GLN A 76 -14.37 -23.10 -13.91
N PHE A 77 -13.07 -23.11 -13.67
CA PHE A 77 -12.48 -22.70 -12.40
C PHE A 77 -12.73 -21.21 -12.10
N SER A 78 -12.67 -20.35 -13.13
CA SER A 78 -13.02 -18.93 -13.02
C SER A 78 -14.47 -18.66 -12.60
N ARG A 79 -15.39 -19.61 -12.81
CA ARG A 79 -16.80 -19.46 -12.39
C ARG A 79 -17.05 -19.95 -10.96
N GLN A 80 -16.24 -20.90 -10.48
CA GLN A 80 -16.36 -21.44 -9.12
C GLN A 80 -15.87 -20.45 -8.06
N PHE A 81 -14.83 -19.66 -8.38
CA PHE A 81 -14.34 -18.58 -7.52
C PHE A 81 -15.26 -17.35 -7.47
N GLN A 82 -16.36 -17.32 -8.24
CA GLN A 82 -17.31 -16.21 -8.28
C GLN A 82 -18.45 -16.34 -7.25
N HIS A 83 -18.57 -17.45 -6.52
CA HIS A 83 -19.70 -17.73 -5.61
C HIS A 83 -19.32 -17.84 -4.12
N GLY A 84 -18.06 -17.59 -3.74
CA GLY A 84 -17.61 -17.57 -2.36
C GLY A 84 -17.37 -16.14 -1.87
N ASP A 85 -18.20 -15.68 -0.94
CA ASP A 85 -18.08 -14.49 -0.09
C ASP A 85 -16.91 -13.51 -0.42
N GLY A 86 -17.21 -12.52 -1.26
CA GLY A 86 -16.71 -11.15 -1.06
C GLY A 86 -15.38 -10.70 -1.68
N GLN A 87 -14.59 -11.51 -2.41
CA GLN A 87 -13.45 -10.99 -3.19
C GLN A 87 -13.30 -11.72 -4.52
N SER A 88 -13.59 -11.03 -5.61
CA SER A 88 -13.32 -11.50 -6.97
C SER A 88 -11.81 -11.47 -7.21
N PHE A 89 -11.20 -12.64 -7.34
CA PHE A 89 -9.81 -12.77 -7.77
C PHE A 89 -9.80 -13.32 -9.20
N ASN A 90 -10.04 -12.45 -10.18
CA ASN A 90 -9.61 -12.72 -11.55
C ASN A 90 -8.07 -12.74 -11.60
N ALA A 91 -7.43 -13.46 -12.52
CA ALA A 91 -5.97 -13.36 -12.70
C ALA A 91 -5.53 -11.93 -13.06
N GLU A 92 -6.41 -11.17 -13.73
CA GLU A 92 -6.29 -9.73 -13.97
C GLU A 92 -6.47 -8.92 -12.68
N ASP A 93 -7.44 -9.28 -11.84
CA ASP A 93 -7.58 -8.70 -10.50
C ASP A 93 -6.42 -9.13 -9.60
N PHE A 94 -5.70 -10.22 -9.84
CA PHE A 94 -4.52 -10.60 -9.04
C PHE A 94 -3.31 -9.78 -9.44
N ASP A 95 -3.11 -9.46 -10.72
CA ASP A 95 -2.10 -8.47 -11.16
C ASP A 95 -2.50 -7.05 -10.71
N ASP A 96 -3.80 -6.71 -10.64
CA ASP A 96 -4.29 -5.42 -10.13
C ASP A 96 -4.32 -5.36 -8.58
N ILE A 97 -4.52 -6.48 -7.90
CA ILE A 97 -4.42 -6.63 -6.44
C ILE A 97 -2.95 -6.71 -6.03
N PHE A 98 -2.09 -7.40 -6.80
CA PHE A 98 -0.64 -7.37 -6.58
C PHE A 98 -0.07 -6.02 -6.95
N SER A 99 -0.46 -5.37 -8.04
CA SER A 99 0.04 -4.03 -8.37
C SER A 99 -0.56 -2.96 -7.46
N SER A 100 -1.77 -3.14 -6.92
CA SER A 100 -2.28 -2.27 -5.86
C SER A 100 -1.64 -2.56 -4.52
N ILE A 101 -1.26 -3.80 -4.19
CA ILE A 101 -0.51 -4.17 -2.97
C ILE A 101 0.96 -3.75 -3.08
N PHE A 102 1.69 -4.07 -4.15
CA PHE A 102 3.05 -3.59 -4.44
C PHE A 102 3.12 -2.10 -4.75
N GLY A 103 2.09 -1.57 -5.40
CA GLY A 103 1.91 -0.13 -5.58
C GLY A 103 1.53 0.56 -4.27
N GLN A 104 0.86 -0.14 -3.34
CA GLN A 104 0.69 0.32 -1.96
C GLN A 104 2.03 0.25 -1.24
N HIS A 105 2.78 -0.85 -1.30
CA HIS A 105 3.98 -1.11 -0.50
C HIS A 105 5.21 -0.33 -0.99
N ALA A 106 5.35 -0.08 -2.30
CA ALA A 106 6.32 0.90 -2.82
C ALA A 106 5.88 2.35 -2.56
N ARG A 107 4.59 2.60 -2.31
CA ARG A 107 4.08 3.86 -1.76
C ARG A 107 4.03 3.87 -0.23
N GLN A 108 4.30 2.76 0.47
CA GLN A 108 4.19 2.68 1.93
C GLN A 108 5.51 2.98 2.63
N SER A 109 6.62 3.03 1.89
CA SER A 109 7.82 3.77 2.31
C SER A 109 7.78 5.25 1.92
N ARG A 110 6.79 5.71 1.14
CA ARG A 110 6.39 7.12 1.18
C ARG A 110 5.54 7.27 2.42
N GLN A 111 6.25 7.53 3.53
CA GLN A 111 5.80 8.33 4.66
C GLN A 111 4.44 8.94 4.33
N ARG A 112 3.36 8.36 4.87
CA ARG A 112 1.98 8.87 4.69
C ARG A 112 2.12 10.39 4.73
N PRO A 113 1.86 11.12 3.62
CA PRO A 113 1.96 12.57 3.68
C PRO A 113 1.06 12.95 4.84
N ALA A 114 1.63 13.60 5.85
CA ALA A 114 0.86 14.04 6.99
C ALA A 114 -0.34 14.79 6.41
N THR A 115 -1.52 14.20 6.52
CA THR A 115 -2.74 14.84 6.04
C THR A 115 -2.81 16.14 6.81
N ARG A 116 -2.68 17.25 6.09
CA ARG A 116 -2.73 18.58 6.68
C ARG A 116 -4.04 18.66 7.48
N GLY A 117 -3.98 19.18 8.70
CA GLY A 117 -5.17 19.47 9.48
C GLY A 117 -6.08 20.45 8.72
N HIS A 118 -7.37 20.40 9.01
CA HIS A 118 -8.31 21.40 8.49
C HIS A 118 -7.99 22.77 9.11
N ASP A 119 -8.15 23.82 8.32
CA ASP A 119 -8.02 25.19 8.82
C ASP A 119 -9.22 25.52 9.73
N ILE A 120 -8.99 26.33 10.76
CA ILE A 120 -10.03 26.83 11.68
C ILE A 120 -10.13 28.33 11.48
N GLU A 121 -11.33 28.80 11.18
CA GLU A 121 -11.62 30.22 10.97
C GLU A 121 -12.42 30.76 12.16
N ILE A 122 -12.03 31.93 12.67
CA ILE A 122 -12.68 32.61 13.79
C ILE A 122 -12.86 34.07 13.40
N GLU A 123 -14.10 34.56 13.46
CA GLU A 123 -14.40 35.97 13.26
C GLU A 123 -14.15 36.76 14.56
N VAL A 124 -13.22 37.70 14.49
CA VAL A 124 -12.92 38.60 15.62
C VAL A 124 -13.41 40.00 15.27
N ALA A 125 -14.47 40.45 15.95
CA ALA A 125 -14.95 41.82 15.83
C ALA A 125 -13.93 42.79 16.44
N VAL A 126 -13.43 43.73 15.65
CA VAL A 126 -12.51 44.79 16.08
C VAL A 126 -13.20 46.13 15.89
N PHE A 127 -13.24 46.94 16.94
CA PHE A 127 -13.77 48.29 16.84
C PHE A 127 -12.73 49.21 16.18
N LEU A 128 -13.19 50.20 15.41
CA LEU A 128 -12.28 51.09 14.66
C LEU A 128 -11.33 51.83 15.60
N GLU A 129 -11.80 52.24 16.77
CA GLU A 129 -11.02 52.93 17.80
C GLU A 129 -9.85 52.08 18.30
N GLU A 130 -10.01 50.76 18.32
CA GLU A 130 -8.98 49.80 18.77
C GLU A 130 -7.91 49.56 17.70
N THR A 131 -8.10 50.03 16.46
CA THR A 131 -7.06 49.94 15.43
C THR A 131 -5.98 51.01 15.58
N LEU A 132 -6.26 52.08 16.36
CA LEU A 132 -5.35 53.19 16.58
C LEU A 132 -4.29 52.90 17.65
N THR A 133 -4.54 51.91 18.52
CA THR A 133 -3.68 51.56 19.65
C THR A 133 -3.38 50.07 19.67
N GLU A 134 -2.21 49.68 20.16
CA GLU A 134 -1.86 48.27 20.31
C GLU A 134 -2.68 47.64 21.44
N HIS A 135 -3.52 46.66 21.10
CA HIS A 135 -4.29 45.87 22.06
C HIS A 135 -3.91 44.39 21.97
N LYS A 136 -3.76 43.75 23.13
CA LYS A 136 -3.59 42.29 23.24
C LYS A 136 -4.93 41.67 23.62
N ARG A 137 -5.41 40.73 22.81
CA ARG A 137 -6.66 39.99 23.06
C ARG A 137 -6.38 38.50 23.02
N THR A 138 -6.76 37.82 24.08
CA THR A 138 -6.72 36.36 24.12
C THR A 138 -7.90 35.79 23.34
N ILE A 139 -7.62 34.95 22.34
CA ILE A 139 -8.63 34.24 21.55
C ILE A 139 -8.75 32.82 22.09
N SER A 140 -9.97 32.38 22.41
CA SER A 140 -10.27 31.03 22.91
C SER A 140 -11.00 30.21 21.83
N TYR A 141 -10.61 28.95 21.64
CA TYR A 141 -11.22 28.05 20.66
C TYR A 141 -11.21 26.59 21.16
N ASN A 142 -12.12 25.77 20.65
CA ASN A 142 -12.23 24.36 21.00
C ASN A 142 -11.74 23.48 19.84
N LEU A 143 -10.95 22.46 20.17
CA LEU A 143 -10.52 21.43 19.22
C LEU A 143 -11.24 20.11 19.50
N PRO A 144 -12.00 19.56 18.53
CA PRO A 144 -12.59 18.24 18.69
C PRO A 144 -11.53 17.14 18.62
N VAL A 145 -11.58 16.23 19.58
CA VAL A 145 -10.81 14.98 19.61
C VAL A 145 -11.75 13.87 19.18
N TYR A 146 -11.35 13.13 18.15
CA TYR A 146 -12.15 12.02 17.61
C TYR A 146 -11.62 10.69 18.12
N ASN A 147 -12.52 9.77 18.48
CA ASN A 147 -12.17 8.41 18.85
C ASN A 147 -11.87 7.54 17.61
N ALA A 148 -11.54 6.25 17.84
CA ALA A 148 -11.27 5.28 16.78
C ALA A 148 -12.44 5.06 15.80
N PHE A 149 -13.66 5.47 16.17
CA PHE A 149 -14.87 5.38 15.34
C PHE A 149 -15.19 6.69 14.60
N GLY A 150 -14.34 7.72 14.72
CA GLY A 150 -14.56 9.02 14.08
C GLY A 150 -15.63 9.88 14.75
N MET A 151 -16.08 9.53 15.96
CA MET A 151 -17.01 10.33 16.76
C MET A 151 -16.24 11.27 17.68
N ILE A 152 -16.78 12.46 17.95
CA ILE A 152 -16.21 13.42 18.88
C ILE A 152 -16.25 12.80 20.29
N GLU A 153 -15.08 12.61 20.88
CA GLU A 153 -14.88 12.06 22.22
C GLU A 153 -14.73 13.18 23.26
N GLN A 154 -14.03 14.25 22.90
CA GLN A 154 -13.77 15.38 23.79
C GLN A 154 -13.54 16.68 23.01
N GLU A 155 -13.91 17.81 23.59
CA GLU A 155 -13.46 19.13 23.13
C GLU A 155 -12.35 19.65 24.04
N ILE A 156 -11.19 19.97 23.46
CA ILE A 156 -10.07 20.56 24.20
C ILE A 156 -10.12 22.09 24.01
N PRO A 157 -10.35 22.87 25.09
CA PRO A 157 -10.25 24.33 25.01
C PRO A 157 -8.77 24.74 24.88
N LYS A 158 -8.50 25.64 23.94
CA LYS A 158 -7.19 26.25 23.72
C LYS A 158 -7.31 27.76 23.63
N THR A 159 -6.21 28.43 23.95
CA THR A 159 -6.09 29.89 23.87
C THR A 159 -4.90 30.30 23.01
N LEU A 160 -5.05 31.40 22.28
CA LEU A 160 -4.01 32.11 21.55
C LEU A 160 -3.88 33.50 22.19
N ASN A 161 -2.65 33.91 22.53
CA ASN A 161 -2.34 35.20 23.15
C ASN A 161 -1.68 36.16 22.15
#